data_AF-A0A7X5C6U6-F1
#
_entry.id   AF-A0A7X5C6U6-F1
#
_cell.length_a   1.000
_cell.length_b   1.000
_cell.length_c   1.000
_cell.angle_alpha   90.00
_cell.angle_beta   90.00
_cell.angle_gamma   90.00
#
_symmetry.space_group_name_H-M   'P 1'
#
loop_
_entity.id
_entity.type
_entity.pdbx_description
1 polymer ?
#
loop_
_entity_poly.entity_id
_entity_poly.type
_entity_poly.pdbx_seq_one_letter_code
_entity_poly.pdbx_strand_id
1 'polypeptide(L)'
;MKLEDKYWGKEYYKIMLVSLAPDKCNILKGADEEKRLAEILQDDYSISRYEKMIRLVVKEKVAQEDQDFCFHLFSLDFLKEAFENGQDKVTGSYLRSIQGKMQKVFVSIYPRKMTRQRKLEEFMIYVTSQG
;
A
#
# COMPACT_ATOMS: atom_id res chain seq x y z
N MET A 1 6.76 23.20 2.17
CA MET A 1 5.46 22.77 2.72
C MET A 1 5.53 21.26 2.90
N LYS A 2 5.49 20.76 4.14
CA LYS A 2 5.66 19.34 4.44
C LYS A 2 4.37 18.60 4.07
N LEU A 3 4.50 17.39 3.51
CA LEU A 3 3.38 16.54 3.08
C LEU A 3 2.39 16.24 4.22
N GLU A 4 2.81 16.39 5.47
CA GLU A 4 2.03 16.18 6.68
C GLU A 4 0.78 17.06 6.77
N ASP A 5 0.83 18.29 6.23
CA ASP A 5 -0.24 19.28 6.45
C ASP A 5 -1.49 19.08 5.57
N LYS A 6 -1.41 18.30 4.48
CA LYS A 6 -2.51 18.16 3.50
C LYS A 6 -3.52 17.04 3.83
N TYR A 7 -3.26 16.18 4.81
CA TYR A 7 -4.06 14.97 5.06
C TYR A 7 -4.85 14.99 6.38
N TRP A 8 -4.92 16.13 7.06
CA TRP A 8 -5.50 16.27 8.41
C TRP A 8 -7.03 16.11 8.49
N GLY A 9 -7.74 15.99 7.37
CA GLY A 9 -9.21 15.95 7.34
C GLY A 9 -9.85 14.55 7.22
N LYS A 10 -9.09 13.50 6.90
CA LYS A 10 -9.57 12.12 6.85
C LYS A 10 -8.77 11.29 7.86
N GLU A 11 -9.46 10.52 8.70
CA GLU A 11 -8.80 9.58 9.63
C GLU A 11 -8.19 8.40 8.86
N TYR A 12 -7.07 8.66 8.19
CA TYR A 12 -6.28 7.62 7.56
C TYR A 12 -5.64 6.76 8.66
N TYR A 13 -5.96 5.47 8.67
CA TYR A 13 -5.33 4.50 9.56
C TYR A 13 -3.89 4.18 9.08
N LYS A 14 -3.68 4.08 7.77
CA LYS A 14 -2.36 3.82 7.17
C LYS A 14 -2.15 4.68 5.92
N ILE A 15 -0.94 5.23 5.79
CA ILE A 15 -0.45 5.92 4.59
C ILE A 15 0.93 5.35 4.26
N MET A 16 1.12 4.92 3.02
CA MET A 16 2.35 4.30 2.55
C MET A 16 2.78 4.88 1.21
N LEU A 17 4.08 5.12 1.07
CA LEU A 17 4.74 5.52 -0.16
C LEU A 17 5.61 4.36 -0.64
N VAL A 18 5.42 3.95 -1.88
CA VAL A 18 6.21 2.89 -2.52
C VAL A 18 6.94 3.49 -3.72
N SER A 19 8.24 3.27 -3.79
CA SER A 19 9.09 3.60 -4.95
C SER A 19 9.61 2.30 -5.55
N LEU A 20 9.56 2.18 -6.88
CA LEU A 20 10.02 0.98 -7.59
C LEU A 20 11.50 1.06 -8.02
N ALA A 21 12.06 2.28 -8.13
CA ALA A 21 13.45 2.50 -8.50
C ALA A 21 14.02 3.77 -7.80
N PRO A 22 14.87 3.64 -6.77
CA PRO A 22 15.21 2.39 -6.07
C PRO A 22 13.99 1.80 -5.33
N ASP A 23 14.01 0.48 -5.10
CA ASP A 23 12.97 -0.20 -4.33
C ASP A 23 12.92 0.34 -2.89
N LYS A 24 11.81 0.99 -2.55
CA LYS A 24 11.57 1.57 -1.22
C LYS A 24 10.10 1.42 -0.84
N CYS A 25 9.87 1.07 0.42
CA CYS A 25 8.54 0.98 1.01
C CYS A 25 8.52 1.75 2.34
N ASN A 26 7.94 2.95 2.34
CA ASN A 26 7.89 3.84 3.50
C ASN A 26 6.47 3.93 4.05
N ILE A 27 6.26 3.54 5.31
CA ILE A 27 4.99 3.71 6.01
C ILE A 27 5.01 5.06 6.74
N LEU A 28 4.39 6.06 6.12
CA LEU A 28 4.33 7.44 6.64
C LEU A 28 3.38 7.54 7.85
N LYS A 29 2.30 6.75 7.85
CA LYS A 29 1.34 6.61 8.95
C LYS A 29 0.90 5.16 9.02
N GLY A 30 0.81 4.58 10.21
CA GLY A 30 0.42 3.18 10.39
C GLY A 30 0.89 2.62 11.73
N ALA A 31 0.57 1.36 11.99
CA ALA A 31 1.02 0.64 13.18
C ALA A 31 2.54 0.51 13.21
N ASP A 32 3.14 0.68 14.39
CA ASP A 32 4.60 0.66 14.53
C ASP A 32 5.22 -0.71 14.19
N GLU A 33 4.48 -1.80 14.39
CA GLU A 33 4.87 -3.14 13.92
C GLU A 33 5.11 -3.17 12.41
N GLU A 34 4.20 -2.60 11.63
CA GLU A 34 4.33 -2.58 10.16
C GLU A 34 5.48 -1.67 9.72
N LYS A 35 5.70 -0.54 10.42
CA LYS A 35 6.85 0.35 10.15
C LYS A 35 8.17 -0.37 10.38
N ARG A 36 8.32 -1.03 11.54
CA ARG A 36 9.51 -1.84 11.85
C ARG A 36 9.70 -2.95 10.83
N LEU A 37 8.62 -3.61 10.41
CA LEU A 37 8.67 -4.63 9.37
C LEU A 37 9.25 -4.05 8.06
N ALA A 38 8.76 -2.88 7.62
CA ALA A 38 9.26 -2.24 6.41
C ALA A 38 10.75 -1.85 6.50
N GLU A 39 11.27 -1.55 7.69
CA GLU A 39 12.67 -1.21 7.94
C GLU A 39 13.60 -2.43 7.92
N ILE A 40 13.15 -3.57 8.47
CA ILE A 40 13.97 -4.79 8.57
C ILE A 40 13.98 -5.63 7.28
N LEU A 41 13.00 -5.45 6.41
CA LEU A 41 12.93 -6.17 5.14
C LEU A 41 14.12 -5.74 4.25
N GLN A 42 15.04 -6.68 4.06
CA GLN A 42 16.20 -6.50 3.18
C GLN A 42 15.82 -6.64 1.70
N ASP A 43 16.55 -5.92 0.85
CA ASP A 43 16.50 -6.09 -0.60
C ASP A 43 16.78 -7.54 -0.95
N ASP A 44 15.84 -8.15 -1.66
CA ASP A 44 16.11 -9.36 -2.42
C ASP A 44 16.35 -8.96 -3.86
N TYR A 45 17.25 -9.68 -4.55
CA TYR A 45 17.31 -9.56 -6.01
C TYR A 45 16.08 -10.17 -6.69
N SER A 46 15.30 -11.02 -6.01
CA SER A 46 14.19 -11.77 -6.60
C SER A 46 12.78 -11.23 -6.32
N ILE A 47 12.60 -10.47 -5.23
CA ILE A 47 11.30 -9.99 -4.73
C ILE A 47 11.48 -8.63 -4.07
N SER A 48 10.65 -7.65 -4.43
CA SER A 48 10.70 -6.31 -3.84
C SER A 48 10.36 -6.30 -2.34
N ARG A 49 10.90 -5.34 -1.59
CA ARG A 49 10.54 -5.08 -0.18
C ARG A 49 9.03 -4.89 -0.04
N TYR A 50 8.43 -4.18 -0.98
CA TYR A 50 6.99 -3.97 -1.02
C TYR A 50 6.21 -5.29 -1.10
N GLU A 51 6.56 -6.18 -2.02
CA GLU A 51 5.87 -7.48 -2.15
C GLU A 51 6.07 -8.37 -0.95
N LYS A 52 7.26 -8.38 -0.33
CA LYS A 52 7.51 -9.09 0.94
C LYS A 52 6.58 -8.56 2.04
N MET A 53 6.47 -7.24 2.17
CA MET A 53 5.60 -6.60 3.16
C MET A 53 4.12 -6.94 2.91
N ILE A 54 3.65 -6.87 1.66
CA ILE A 54 2.27 -7.26 1.30
C ILE A 54 2.01 -8.72 1.68
N ARG A 55 2.93 -9.64 1.37
CA ARG A 55 2.77 -11.06 1.70
C ARG A 55 2.61 -11.31 3.19
N LEU A 56 3.37 -10.62 4.02
CA LEU A 56 3.28 -10.75 5.48
C LEU A 56 2.00 -10.11 6.02
N VAL A 57 1.72 -8.86 5.64
CA VAL A 57 0.56 -8.12 6.15
C VAL A 57 -0.75 -8.76 5.71
N VAL A 58 -0.87 -9.22 4.47
CA VAL A 58 -2.09 -9.88 4.00
C VAL A 58 -2.33 -11.18 4.75
N LYS A 59 -1.30 -12.03 4.90
CA LYS A 59 -1.46 -13.32 5.60
C LYS A 59 -1.80 -13.16 7.08
N GLU A 60 -1.20 -12.19 7.76
CA GLU A 60 -1.33 -12.05 9.21
C GLU A 60 -2.51 -11.18 9.64
N LYS A 61 -2.83 -10.15 8.85
CA LYS A 61 -3.76 -9.10 9.28
C LYS A 61 -5.06 -9.11 8.48
N VAL A 62 -5.18 -9.76 7.33
CA VAL A 62 -6.41 -9.76 6.49
C VAL A 62 -7.22 -11.03 6.73
N ALA A 63 -8.55 -10.89 6.77
CA ALA A 63 -9.47 -12.03 6.88
C ALA A 63 -9.27 -12.99 5.71
N GLN A 64 -9.37 -14.30 5.97
CA GLN A 64 -8.97 -15.34 5.00
C GLN A 64 -9.72 -15.21 3.67
N GLU A 65 -11.00 -14.88 3.72
CA GLU A 65 -11.89 -14.65 2.58
C GLU A 65 -11.48 -13.49 1.68
N ASP A 66 -10.73 -12.51 2.20
CA ASP A 66 -10.30 -11.32 1.47
C ASP A 66 -8.83 -11.37 1.03
N GLN A 67 -8.09 -12.45 1.36
CA GLN A 67 -6.65 -12.53 1.09
C GLN A 67 -6.35 -12.52 -0.41
N ASP A 68 -7.05 -13.33 -1.21
CA ASP A 68 -6.82 -13.41 -2.66
C ASP A 68 -7.12 -12.07 -3.36
N PHE A 69 -8.20 -11.41 -2.94
CA PHE A 69 -8.53 -10.07 -3.39
C PHE A 69 -7.41 -9.08 -3.06
N CYS A 70 -6.91 -9.09 -1.82
CA CYS A 70 -5.82 -8.19 -1.41
C CYS A 70 -4.51 -8.49 -2.14
N PHE A 71 -4.16 -9.76 -2.35
CA PHE A 71 -2.97 -10.13 -3.10
C PHE A 71 -3.02 -9.59 -4.53
N HIS A 72 -4.17 -9.69 -5.19
CA HIS A 72 -4.36 -9.12 -6.51
C HIS A 72 -4.29 -7.58 -6.49
N LEU A 73 -5.11 -6.95 -5.64
CA LEU A 73 -5.23 -5.48 -5.50
C LEU A 73 -3.88 -4.79 -5.25
N PHE A 74 -3.03 -5.41 -4.42
CA PHE A 74 -1.73 -4.86 -4.06
C PHE A 74 -0.58 -5.36 -4.93
N SER A 75 -0.81 -6.25 -5.89
CA SER A 75 0.26 -6.75 -6.75
C SER A 75 0.85 -5.64 -7.64
N LEU A 76 2.16 -5.68 -7.84
CA LEU A 76 2.84 -4.68 -8.67
C LEU A 76 2.39 -4.75 -10.13
N ASP A 77 2.12 -5.95 -10.64
CA ASP A 77 1.68 -6.13 -12.03
C ASP A 77 0.32 -5.49 -12.27
N PHE A 78 -0.64 -5.72 -11.38
CA PHE A 78 -1.96 -5.10 -11.45
C PHE A 78 -1.87 -3.57 -11.37
N LEU A 79 -1.10 -3.04 -10.41
CA LEU A 79 -0.96 -1.59 -10.22
C LEU A 79 -0.24 -0.91 -11.39
N LYS A 80 0.79 -1.56 -11.95
CA LYS A 80 1.46 -1.08 -13.17
C LYS A 80 0.46 -1.07 -14.33
N GLU A 81 -0.23 -2.17 -14.57
CA GLU A 81 -1.22 -2.25 -15.65
C GLU A 81 -2.27 -1.14 -15.52
N ALA A 82 -2.88 -0.99 -14.34
CA ALA A 82 -3.86 0.04 -14.04
C ALA A 82 -3.37 1.46 -14.37
N PHE A 83 -2.23 1.86 -13.79
CA PHE A 83 -1.76 3.25 -13.88
C PHE A 83 -1.06 3.56 -15.21
N GLU A 84 -0.36 2.59 -15.81
CA GLU A 84 0.26 2.77 -17.12
C GLU A 84 -0.80 2.85 -18.24
N ASN A 85 -1.99 2.26 -18.02
CA ASN A 85 -3.17 2.41 -18.88
C ASN A 85 -4.02 3.66 -18.56
N GLY A 86 -3.56 4.52 -17.64
CA GLY A 86 -4.15 5.84 -17.41
C GLY A 86 -5.23 5.92 -16.34
N GLN A 87 -5.40 4.89 -15.50
CA GLN A 87 -6.24 5.02 -14.30
C GLN A 87 -5.64 6.05 -13.34
N ASP A 88 -6.49 6.90 -12.77
CA ASP A 88 -6.11 7.94 -11.81
C ASP A 88 -6.01 7.40 -10.37
N LYS A 89 -6.74 6.32 -10.08
CA LYS A 89 -6.71 5.61 -8.81
C LYS A 89 -7.22 4.18 -8.92
N VAL A 90 -6.80 3.35 -7.98
CA VAL A 90 -7.33 2.01 -7.71
C VAL A 90 -7.93 2.01 -6.31
N THR A 91 -9.12 1.41 -6.14
CA THR A 91 -9.82 1.38 -4.84
C THR A 91 -10.31 0.00 -4.49
N GLY A 92 -10.48 -0.27 -3.20
CA GLY A 92 -11.03 -1.53 -2.71
C GLY A 92 -11.46 -1.44 -1.25
N SER A 93 -12.05 -2.52 -0.74
CA SER A 93 -12.32 -2.68 0.69
C SER A 93 -12.13 -4.12 1.10
N TYR A 94 -11.66 -4.34 2.32
CA TYR A 94 -11.40 -5.68 2.87
C TYR A 94 -11.48 -5.66 4.39
N LEU A 95 -11.66 -6.81 5.01
CA LEU A 95 -11.61 -7.01 6.45
C LEU A 95 -10.16 -7.21 6.90
N ARG A 96 -9.73 -6.44 7.90
CA ARG A 96 -8.43 -6.62 8.55
C ARG A 96 -8.50 -6.46 10.05
N SER A 97 -7.59 -7.15 10.74
CA SER A 97 -7.34 -6.99 12.16
C SER A 97 -6.65 -5.64 12.41
N ILE A 98 -7.31 -4.81 13.21
CA ILE A 98 -6.78 -3.56 13.74
C ILE A 98 -6.90 -3.65 15.26
N GLN A 99 -5.75 -3.64 15.94
CA GLN A 99 -5.67 -3.78 17.41
C GLN A 99 -6.45 -5.01 17.92
N GLY A 100 -6.36 -6.14 17.20
CA GLY A 100 -7.00 -7.40 17.56
C GLY A 100 -8.49 -7.50 17.19
N LYS A 101 -9.09 -6.46 16.60
CA LYS A 101 -10.49 -6.49 16.14
C LYS A 101 -10.53 -6.50 14.62
N MET A 102 -11.27 -7.44 14.03
CA MET A 102 -11.56 -7.44 12.60
C MET A 102 -12.48 -6.27 12.27
N GLN A 103 -12.05 -5.43 11.33
CA GLN A 103 -12.76 -4.24 10.89
C GLN A 103 -12.66 -4.10 9.39
N LYS A 104 -13.74 -3.61 8.76
CA LYS A 104 -13.72 -3.26 7.35
C LYS A 104 -12.90 -2.00 7.16
N VAL A 105 -11.99 -2.03 6.19
CA VAL A 105 -11.23 -0.87 5.77
C VAL A 105 -11.42 -0.59 4.29
N PHE A 106 -11.22 0.66 3.91
CA PHE A 106 -11.25 1.11 2.53
C PHE A 106 -9.86 1.56 2.15
N VAL A 107 -9.43 1.14 0.96
CA VAL A 107 -8.12 1.48 0.40
C VAL A 107 -8.28 2.28 -0.88
N SER A 108 -7.41 3.26 -1.04
CA SER A 108 -7.24 4.00 -2.28
C SER A 108 -5.75 4.09 -2.60
N ILE A 109 -5.39 3.78 -3.84
CA ILE A 109 -4.02 3.72 -4.34
C ILE A 109 -3.92 4.70 -5.51
N TYR A 110 -2.94 5.59 -5.46
CA TYR A 110 -2.76 6.65 -6.46
C TYR A 110 -1.35 6.59 -7.05
N PRO A 111 -1.19 6.74 -8.37
CA PRO A 111 0.13 6.97 -8.95
C PRO A 111 0.62 8.34 -8.46
N ARG A 112 1.88 8.38 -8.03
CA ARG A 112 2.53 9.61 -7.54
C ARG A 112 3.56 10.13 -8.52
N LYS A 113 4.32 9.22 -9.14
CA LYS A 113 5.38 9.56 -10.09
C LYS A 113 5.38 8.55 -11.23
N MET A 114 5.42 9.08 -12.45
CA MET A 114 5.52 8.31 -13.69
C MET A 114 6.76 8.78 -14.46
N THR A 115 7.41 7.86 -15.18
CA THR A 115 8.46 8.24 -16.13
C THR A 115 7.87 8.99 -17.33
N ARG A 116 8.74 9.59 -18.15
CA ARG A 116 8.35 10.19 -19.45
C ARG A 116 7.69 9.17 -20.40
N GLN A 117 8.00 7.88 -20.24
CA GLN A 117 7.42 6.78 -21.02
C GLN A 117 6.14 6.22 -20.39
N ARG A 118 5.53 6.95 -19.43
CA ARG A 118 4.35 6.54 -18.67
C ARG A 118 4.54 5.21 -17.92
N LYS A 119 5.74 4.94 -17.42
CA LYS A 119 5.99 3.81 -16.51
C LYS A 119 5.83 4.25 -15.07
N LEU A 120 5.22 3.41 -14.24
CA LEU A 120 5.03 3.71 -12.83
C LEU A 120 6.38 3.71 -12.09
N GLU A 121 6.69 4.80 -11.39
CA GLU A 121 7.88 4.89 -10.53
C GLU A 121 7.52 4.90 -9.05
N GLU A 122 6.45 5.62 -8.68
CA GLU A 122 6.01 5.74 -7.29
C GLU A 122 4.49 5.75 -7.20
N PHE A 123 3.96 5.18 -6.12
CA PHE A 123 2.55 5.26 -5.78
C PHE A 123 2.33 5.42 -4.27
N MET A 124 1.16 5.93 -3.92
CA MET A 124 0.72 6.14 -2.55
C MET A 124 -0.48 5.25 -2.24
N ILE A 125 -0.44 4.56 -1.10
CA ILE A 125 -1.55 3.78 -0.58
C ILE A 125 -2.11 4.48 0.65
N TYR A 126 -3.42 4.67 0.66
CA TYR A 126 -4.18 5.21 1.78
C TYR A 126 -5.19 4.18 2.24
N VAL A 127 -5.19 3.88 3.53
CA VAL A 127 -6.17 2.98 4.17
C VAL A 127 -6.92 3.76 5.24
N THR A 128 -8.24 3.64 5.21
CA THR A 128 -9.19 4.33 6.11
C THR A 128 -10.13 3.32 6.73
N SER A 129 -10.54 3.57 7.97
CA SER A 129 -11.60 2.80 8.67
C SER A 129 -13.01 3.34 8.39
N GLN A 130 -13.11 4.50 7.71
CA GLN A 130 -14.37 5.12 7.30
C GLN A 130 -14.39 5.25 5.78
N GLY A 131 -15.47 4.77 5.15
CA GLY A 131 -15.67 4.78 3.69
C GLY A 131 -16.15 6.11 3.15
#